data_AF-A0A926UPP1-F1
#
_entry.id   AF-A0A926UPP1-F1
#
_cell.length_a   1.000
_cell.length_b   1.000
_cell.length_c   1.000
_cell.angle_alpha   90.00
_cell.angle_beta   90.00
_cell.angle_gamma   90.00
#
_symmetry.space_group_name_H-M   'P 1'
#
loop_
_entity.id
_entity.type
_entity.pdbx_description
1 polymer ?
#
loop_
_entity_poly.entity_id
_entity_poly.type
_entity_poly.pdbx_seq_one_letter_code
_entity_poly.pdbx_strand_id
1 'polypeptide(L)'
;MLGKDLENSQVQDRSASISAHTPQNIKRAEIALRCSPFAVKLFADMAVQGVSLRGICGNEGIKNGYLHESRNLIVVENALLWLIQVGILRREVDGQGITDSFRLTPMGHLLLEKWQIQTNFPHPSFGDRLQNFWAQIQLSRFF
;
A
#
# COMPACT_ATOMS: atom_id res chain seq x y z
N MET A 1 20.08 -20.37 22.07
CA MET A 1 20.47 -20.76 20.69
C MET A 1 19.34 -20.50 19.68
N LEU A 2 18.07 -20.57 20.08
CA LEU A 2 16.88 -20.32 19.23
C LEU A 2 16.66 -18.89 18.67
N GLY A 3 17.38 -17.87 19.17
CA GLY A 3 17.12 -16.47 18.78
C GLY A 3 17.83 -16.01 17.51
N LYS A 4 19.00 -16.59 17.18
CA LYS A 4 19.81 -16.16 16.03
C LYS A 4 19.26 -16.67 14.70
N ASP A 5 18.56 -17.80 14.70
CA ASP A 5 18.05 -18.43 13.48
C ASP A 5 16.80 -17.70 12.93
N LEU A 6 15.94 -17.19 13.81
CA LEU A 6 14.75 -16.40 13.43
C LEU A 6 15.14 -15.05 12.82
N GLU A 7 16.16 -14.40 13.37
CA GLU A 7 16.66 -13.12 12.88
C GLU A 7 17.34 -13.29 11.51
N ASN A 8 18.11 -14.37 11.33
CA ASN A 8 18.78 -14.67 10.06
C ASN A 8 17.76 -15.01 8.94
N SER A 9 16.68 -15.73 9.25
CA SER A 9 15.61 -16.02 8.27
C SER A 9 14.82 -14.77 7.87
N GLN A 10 14.52 -13.88 8.81
CA GLN A 10 13.82 -12.61 8.52
C GLN A 10 14.68 -11.68 7.66
N VAL A 11 16.00 -11.64 7.88
CA VAL A 11 16.93 -10.82 7.10
C VAL A 11 17.15 -11.39 5.69
N GLN A 12 17.21 -12.73 5.54
CA GLN A 12 17.34 -13.40 4.24
C GLN A 12 16.09 -13.23 3.36
N ASP A 13 14.89 -13.30 3.95
CA ASP A 13 13.61 -13.15 3.24
C ASP A 13 13.37 -11.69 2.79
N ARG A 14 13.75 -10.72 3.63
CA ARG A 14 13.73 -9.28 3.26
C ARG A 14 14.69 -8.98 2.12
N SER A 15 15.93 -9.45 2.18
CA SER A 15 16.94 -9.20 1.15
C SER A 15 16.60 -9.85 -0.19
N ALA A 16 16.00 -11.04 -0.18
CA ALA A 16 15.46 -11.67 -1.39
C ALA A 16 14.29 -10.88 -2.00
N SER A 17 13.38 -10.37 -1.17
CA SER A 17 12.24 -9.56 -1.65
C SER A 17 12.66 -8.20 -2.23
N ILE A 18 13.70 -7.58 -1.68
CA ILE A 18 14.28 -6.33 -2.19
C ILE A 18 14.99 -6.57 -3.53
N SER A 19 15.76 -7.67 -3.65
CA SER A 19 16.47 -8.02 -4.90
C SER A 19 15.53 -8.33 -6.07
N ALA A 20 14.27 -8.68 -5.81
CA ALA A 20 13.28 -8.96 -6.84
C ALA A 20 12.67 -7.68 -7.47
N HIS A 21 12.96 -6.51 -6.90
CA HIS A 21 12.35 -5.24 -7.33
C HIS A 21 13.40 -4.28 -7.88
N THR A 22 13.17 -3.80 -9.11
CA THR A 22 14.03 -2.79 -9.70
C THR A 22 13.90 -1.46 -8.95
N PRO A 23 14.96 -0.63 -8.86
CA PRO A 23 14.88 0.69 -8.24
C PRO A 23 13.77 1.57 -8.83
N GLN A 24 13.49 1.40 -10.13
CA GLN A 24 12.41 2.11 -10.83
C GLN A 24 11.01 1.69 -10.32
N ASN A 25 10.80 0.40 -10.05
CA ASN A 25 9.53 -0.09 -9.50
C ASN A 25 9.30 0.44 -8.08
N ILE A 26 10.35 0.43 -7.25
CA ILE A 26 10.27 0.98 -5.88
C ILE A 26 9.95 2.47 -5.92
N LYS A 27 10.61 3.25 -6.78
CA LYS A 27 10.33 4.68 -6.93
C LYS A 27 8.88 4.94 -7.38
N ARG A 28 8.38 4.16 -8.33
CA ARG A 28 6.99 4.29 -8.81
C ARG A 28 5.99 3.97 -7.70
N ALA A 29 6.23 2.90 -6.95
CA ALA A 29 5.41 2.53 -5.81
C ALA A 29 5.41 3.62 -4.73
N GLU A 30 6.57 4.14 -4.37
CA GLU A 30 6.71 5.25 -3.42
C GLU A 30 5.90 6.50 -3.84
N ILE A 31 5.99 6.90 -5.10
CA ILE A 31 5.21 8.02 -5.65
C ILE A 31 3.71 7.74 -5.57
N ALA A 32 3.27 6.54 -5.93
CA ALA A 32 1.87 6.13 -5.85
C ALA A 32 1.34 6.16 -4.42
N LEU A 33 2.14 5.70 -3.46
CA LEU A 33 1.80 5.69 -2.04
C LEU A 33 1.57 7.12 -1.52
N ARG A 34 2.52 8.03 -1.80
CA ARG A 34 2.44 9.45 -1.40
C ARG A 34 1.30 10.19 -2.09
N CYS A 35 0.95 9.82 -3.31
CA CYS A 35 -0.17 10.39 -4.05
C CYS A 35 -1.54 9.83 -3.65
N SER A 36 -1.57 8.78 -2.81
CA SER A 36 -2.81 8.15 -2.37
C SER A 36 -3.58 9.01 -1.34
N PRO A 37 -4.90 8.82 -1.19
CA PRO A 37 -5.70 9.56 -0.22
C PRO A 37 -5.57 9.03 1.22
N PHE A 38 -4.72 8.02 1.43
CA PHE A 38 -4.69 7.21 2.65
C PHE A 38 -3.65 7.71 3.66
N ALA A 39 -3.99 7.59 4.94
CA ALA A 39 -3.06 7.85 6.03
C ALA A 39 -2.10 6.66 6.25
N VAL A 40 -0.95 6.91 6.89
CA VAL A 40 0.04 5.85 7.19
C VAL A 40 -0.56 4.75 8.06
N LYS A 41 -1.50 5.11 8.95
CA LYS A 41 -2.22 4.15 9.81
C LYS A 41 -2.86 3.01 9.03
N LEU A 42 -3.45 3.27 7.86
CA LEU A 42 -4.06 2.21 7.05
C LEU A 42 -3.05 1.12 6.72
N PHE A 43 -1.85 1.52 6.30
CA PHE A 43 -0.78 0.61 5.92
C PHE A 43 -0.18 -0.09 7.14
N ALA A 44 -0.05 0.60 8.27
CA ALA A 44 0.35 -0.01 9.53
C ALA A 44 -0.62 -1.14 9.95
N ASP A 45 -1.93 -0.92 9.80
CA ASP A 45 -2.93 -1.95 10.11
C ASP A 45 -2.90 -3.09 9.06
N MET A 46 -2.72 -2.76 7.78
CA MET A 46 -2.55 -3.75 6.68
C MET A 46 -1.26 -4.59 6.81
N ALA A 47 -0.27 -4.12 7.57
CA ALA A 47 0.94 -4.86 7.88
C ALA A 47 0.69 -6.01 8.87
N VAL A 48 -0.37 -5.91 9.67
CA VAL A 48 -0.73 -6.89 10.72
C VAL A 48 -1.89 -7.77 10.27
N GLN A 49 -2.91 -7.17 9.66
CA GLN A 49 -4.16 -7.83 9.31
C GLN A 49 -4.72 -7.37 7.96
N GLY A 50 -5.65 -8.15 7.39
CA GLY A 50 -6.41 -7.70 6.23
C GLY A 50 -7.39 -6.60 6.62
N VAL A 51 -7.45 -5.52 5.85
CA VAL A 51 -8.42 -4.43 6.06
C VAL A 51 -9.44 -4.44 4.93
N SER A 52 -10.74 -4.46 5.26
CA SER A 52 -11.82 -4.54 4.27
C SER A 52 -12.10 -3.20 3.59
N LEU A 53 -12.57 -3.22 2.33
CA LEU A 53 -12.89 -2.01 1.57
C LEU A 53 -13.89 -1.11 2.32
N ARG A 54 -14.92 -1.72 2.93
CA ARG A 54 -15.95 -1.02 3.70
C ARG A 54 -15.39 -0.27 4.90
N GLY A 55 -14.36 -0.83 5.56
CA GLY A 55 -13.69 -0.18 6.69
C GLY A 55 -12.82 1.02 6.27
N ILE A 56 -12.48 1.15 4.99
CA ILE A 56 -11.60 2.18 4.44
C ILE A 56 -12.39 3.36 3.86
N CYS A 57 -13.57 3.11 3.30
CA CYS A 57 -14.33 4.14 2.59
C CYS A 57 -15.23 4.97 3.50
N GLY A 58 -15.66 6.14 2.99
CA GLY A 58 -16.65 7.01 3.62
C GLY A 58 -16.28 7.44 5.03
N ASN A 59 -17.30 7.53 5.90
CA ASN A 59 -17.12 7.98 7.28
C ASN A 59 -16.40 6.94 8.15
N GLU A 60 -16.51 5.65 7.82
CA GLU A 60 -15.78 4.59 8.53
C GLU A 60 -14.27 4.76 8.32
N GLY A 61 -13.82 5.10 7.11
CA GLY A 61 -12.43 5.44 6.83
C GLY A 61 -11.89 6.59 7.68
N ILE A 62 -12.71 7.60 7.96
CA ILE A 62 -12.33 8.71 8.84
C ILE A 62 -12.26 8.26 10.30
N LYS A 63 -13.28 7.55 10.79
CA LYS A 63 -13.33 7.02 12.16
C LYS A 63 -12.14 6.10 12.46
N ASN A 64 -11.76 5.28 11.50
CA ASN A 64 -10.63 4.37 11.61
C ASN A 64 -9.27 5.06 11.38
N GLY A 65 -9.25 6.35 11.02
CA GLY A 65 -8.03 7.10 10.76
C GLY A 65 -7.29 6.67 9.49
N TYR A 66 -8.00 6.09 8.53
CA TYR A 66 -7.46 5.63 7.25
C TYR A 66 -7.51 6.69 6.15
N LEU A 67 -8.42 7.66 6.27
CA LEU A 67 -8.60 8.77 5.35
C LEU A 67 -8.47 10.11 6.07
N HIS A 68 -8.05 11.14 5.34
CA HIS A 68 -8.07 12.54 5.79
C HIS A 68 -9.42 13.21 5.56
N GLU A 69 -10.12 12.80 4.51
CA GLU A 69 -11.41 13.33 4.10
C GLU A 69 -12.30 12.17 3.65
N SER A 70 -13.61 12.28 3.87
CA SER A 70 -14.55 11.24 3.45
C SER A 70 -14.51 11.09 1.93
N ARG A 71 -14.26 9.88 1.44
CA ARG A 71 -14.21 9.54 0.00
C ARG A 71 -15.21 8.42 -0.29
N ASN A 72 -15.85 8.50 -1.46
CA ASN A 72 -16.78 7.45 -1.88
C ASN A 72 -16.05 6.13 -2.18
N LEU A 73 -16.82 5.04 -2.25
CA LEU A 73 -16.32 3.69 -2.46
C LEU A 73 -15.44 3.57 -3.71
N ILE A 74 -15.90 4.12 -4.84
CA ILE A 74 -15.23 4.00 -6.15
C ILE A 74 -13.86 4.67 -6.13
N VAL A 75 -13.73 5.86 -5.52
CA VAL A 75 -12.45 6.58 -5.42
C VAL A 75 -11.46 5.80 -4.56
N VAL A 76 -11.93 5.26 -3.42
CA VAL A 76 -11.10 4.44 -2.53
C VAL A 76 -10.67 3.16 -3.23
N GLU A 77 -11.59 2.44 -3.87
CA GLU A 77 -11.32 1.19 -4.55
C GLU A 77 -10.31 1.39 -5.69
N ASN A 78 -10.50 2.40 -6.54
CA ASN A 78 -9.56 2.72 -7.62
C ASN A 78 -8.15 3.03 -7.09
N ALA A 79 -8.06 3.74 -5.96
CA ALA A 79 -6.77 4.01 -5.33
C ALA A 79 -6.12 2.73 -4.79
N LEU A 80 -6.89 1.82 -4.18
CA LEU A 80 -6.38 0.53 -3.70
C LEU A 80 -5.95 -0.38 -4.85
N LEU A 81 -6.73 -0.45 -5.93
CA LEU A 81 -6.39 -1.19 -7.15
C LEU A 81 -5.10 -0.64 -7.79
N TRP A 82 -4.93 0.68 -7.80
CA TRP A 82 -3.68 1.29 -8.24
C TRP A 82 -2.49 0.84 -7.38
N LEU A 83 -2.65 0.81 -6.06
CA LEU A 83 -1.61 0.34 -5.14
C LEU A 83 -1.31 -1.17 -5.29
N ILE A 84 -2.29 -1.98 -5.69
CA ILE A 84 -2.07 -3.37 -6.09
C ILE A 84 -1.22 -3.42 -7.37
N GLN A 85 -1.57 -2.62 -8.37
CA GLN A 85 -0.90 -2.62 -9.68
C GLN A 85 0.58 -2.19 -9.61
N VAL A 86 0.92 -1.28 -8.71
CA VAL A 86 2.32 -0.91 -8.45
C VAL A 86 3.04 -1.83 -7.47
N GLY A 87 2.34 -2.85 -6.96
CA GLY A 87 2.92 -3.93 -6.15
C GLY A 87 3.01 -3.64 -4.65
N ILE A 88 2.32 -2.63 -4.12
CA ILE A 88 2.31 -2.31 -2.68
C ILE A 88 1.33 -3.20 -1.93
N LEU A 89 0.17 -3.44 -2.53
CA LEU A 89 -0.91 -4.19 -1.92
C LEU A 89 -1.18 -5.48 -2.69
N ARG A 90 -1.82 -6.41 -1.99
CA ARG A 90 -2.56 -7.51 -2.62
C ARG A 90 -3.98 -7.54 -2.08
N ARG A 91 -4.90 -8.04 -2.90
CA ARG A 91 -6.27 -8.33 -2.48
C ARG A 91 -6.33 -9.75 -1.93
N GLU A 92 -6.98 -9.91 -0.80
CA GLU A 92 -7.34 -11.18 -0.22
C GLU A 92 -8.84 -11.32 -0.23
N VAL A 93 -9.29 -12.53 -0.49
CA VAL A 93 -10.70 -12.91 -0.38
C VAL A 93 -10.81 -13.86 0.80
N ASP A 94 -11.92 -13.80 1.52
CA ASP A 94 -12.24 -14.85 2.47
C ASP A 94 -12.31 -16.22 1.77
N GLY A 95 -12.32 -17.31 2.53
CA GLY A 95 -12.40 -18.67 1.98
C GLY A 95 -13.63 -18.94 1.10
N GLN A 96 -14.55 -17.98 0.98
CA GLN A 96 -15.77 -18.04 0.18
C GLN A 96 -15.77 -17.06 -1.01
N GLY A 97 -14.77 -16.18 -1.13
CA GLY A 97 -14.70 -15.17 -2.19
C GLY A 97 -15.65 -13.98 -2.03
N ILE A 98 -16.29 -13.82 -0.86
CA ILE A 98 -17.39 -12.85 -0.65
C ILE A 98 -16.86 -11.52 -0.12
N THR A 99 -15.98 -11.58 0.88
CA THR A 99 -15.40 -10.38 1.48
C THR A 99 -14.02 -10.12 0.92
N ASP A 100 -13.80 -8.90 0.45
CA ASP A 100 -12.47 -8.44 0.07
C ASP A 100 -11.77 -7.73 1.23
N SER A 101 -10.49 -8.05 1.37
CA SER A 101 -9.59 -7.31 2.24
C SER A 101 -8.26 -7.07 1.54
N PHE A 102 -7.49 -6.12 2.04
CA PHE A 102 -6.21 -5.73 1.45
C PHE A 102 -5.10 -5.93 2.47
N ARG A 103 -3.95 -6.40 1.99
CA ARG A 103 -2.72 -6.56 2.79
C ARG A 103 -1.51 -5.99 2.08
N LEU A 104 -0.50 -5.64 2.88
CA LEU A 104 0.80 -5.28 2.35
C LEU A 104 1.50 -6.46 1.70
N THR A 105 2.21 -6.17 0.61
CA THR A 105 3.24 -7.05 0.04
C THR A 105 4.59 -6.78 0.72
N PRO A 106 5.63 -7.59 0.49
CA PRO A 106 6.98 -7.30 0.98
C PRO A 106 7.50 -5.91 0.56
N MET A 107 7.22 -5.47 -0.68
CA MET A 107 7.54 -4.12 -1.14
C MET A 107 6.80 -3.04 -0.34
N GLY A 108 5.53 -3.28 -0.03
CA GLY A 108 4.73 -2.39 0.79
C GLY A 108 5.30 -2.24 2.21
N HIS A 109 5.75 -3.34 2.82
CA HIS A 109 6.45 -3.30 4.12
C HIS A 109 7.75 -2.49 4.05
N LEU A 110 8.59 -2.72 3.03
CA LEU A 110 9.83 -1.96 2.81
C LEU A 110 9.59 -0.45 2.73
N LEU A 111 8.53 -0.04 2.02
CA LEU A 111 8.18 1.37 1.89
C LEU A 111 7.64 1.93 3.21
N LEU A 112 6.77 1.19 3.91
CA LEU A 112 6.20 1.62 5.17
C LEU A 112 7.26 1.90 6.24
N GLU A 113 8.36 1.14 6.27
CA GLU A 113 9.49 1.35 7.19
C GLU A 113 10.04 2.78 7.17
N LYS A 114 9.96 3.48 6.02
CA LYS A 114 10.43 4.87 5.89
C LYS A 114 9.60 5.87 6.71
N TRP A 115 8.35 5.54 7.05
CA TRP A 115 7.38 6.48 7.63
C TRP A 115 6.64 5.96 8.86
N GLN A 116 7.10 4.87 9.50
CA GLN A 116 6.42 4.29 10.67
C GLN A 116 6.19 5.27 11.83
N ILE A 117 7.03 6.30 11.95
CA ILE A 117 6.94 7.31 13.02
C ILE A 117 5.97 8.46 12.65
N GLN A 118 5.56 8.55 11.39
CA GLN A 118 4.72 9.65 10.89
C GLN A 118 3.26 9.21 10.77
N THR A 119 2.35 10.12 11.09
CA THR A 119 0.91 9.87 10.91
C THR A 119 0.52 9.86 9.42
N ASN A 120 1.22 10.67 8.61
CA ASN A 120 0.88 10.97 7.22
C ASN A 120 2.08 10.77 6.32
N PHE A 121 1.83 10.37 5.07
CA PHE A 121 2.88 10.36 4.06
C PHE A 121 3.33 11.80 3.74
N PRO A 122 4.60 12.00 3.39
CA PRO A 122 5.08 13.31 2.97
C PRO A 122 4.32 13.78 1.74
N HIS A 123 3.88 15.04 1.77
CA HIS A 123 3.09 15.63 0.69
C HIS A 123 3.76 15.42 -0.67
N PRO A 124 3.04 14.85 -1.66
CA PRO A 124 3.58 14.65 -2.99
C PRO A 124 3.76 16.01 -3.68
N SER A 125 4.89 16.17 -4.37
CA SER A 125 5.11 17.36 -5.21
C SER A 125 4.17 17.34 -6.43
N PHE A 126 4.04 18.47 -7.12
CA PHE A 126 3.29 18.51 -8.38
C PHE A 126 3.89 17.56 -9.45
N GLY A 127 5.22 17.43 -9.49
CA GLY A 127 5.90 16.48 -10.35
C GLY A 127 5.53 15.03 -10.02
N ASP A 128 5.48 14.68 -8.73
CA ASP A 128 5.05 13.35 -8.28
C ASP A 128 3.61 13.05 -8.71
N ARG A 129 2.71 14.04 -8.57
CA ARG A 129 1.30 13.91 -8.99
C ARG A 129 1.17 13.70 -10.49
N LEU A 130 1.89 14.49 -11.29
CA LEU A 130 1.89 14.35 -12.74
C LEU A 130 2.45 12.99 -13.16
N GLN A 131 3.61 12.59 -12.60
CA GLN A 131 4.21 11.29 -12.87
C GLN A 131 3.27 10.14 -12.51
N ASN A 132 2.60 10.21 -11.35
CA ASN A 132 1.63 9.21 -10.94
C ASN A 132 0.45 9.13 -11.92
N PHE A 133 -0.07 10.27 -12.35
CA PHE A 133 -1.18 10.35 -13.30
C PHE A 133 -0.82 9.72 -14.66
N TRP A 134 0.37 10.04 -15.20
CA TRP A 134 0.86 9.42 -16.43
C TRP A 134 1.02 7.90 -16.28
N ALA A 135 1.54 7.44 -15.15
CA ALA A 135 1.70 6.02 -14.88
C ALA A 135 0.35 5.28 -14.85
N GLN A 136 -0.68 5.88 -14.27
CA GLN A 136 -2.04 5.32 -14.26
C GLN A 136 -2.62 5.22 -15.67
N ILE A 137 -2.45 6.26 -16.50
CA ILE A 137 -2.94 6.27 -17.90
C ILE A 137 -2.20 5.24 -18.77
N GLN A 138 -0.88 5.11 -18.60
CA GLN A 138 -0.10 4.18 -19.41
C GLN A 138 -0.52 2.73 -19.17
N LEU A 139 -0.81 2.38 -17.92
CA LEU A 139 -1.18 1.02 -17.51
C LEU A 139 -2.64 0.67 -17.79
N SER A 140 -3.56 1.65 -17.79
CA SER A 140 -4.94 1.44 -18.22
C SER A 140 -5.10 1.20 -19.73
N ARG A 141 -4.02 1.34 -20.52
CA ARG A 141 -4.01 1.10 -21.97
C ARG A 141 -3.59 -0.32 -22.36
N PHE A 142 -3.18 -1.14 -21.39
CA PHE A 142 -2.76 -2.52 -21.60
C PHE A 142 -3.75 -3.56 -21.04
N PHE A 143 -4.97 -3.13 -20.67
CA PHE A 143 -6.12 -3.97 -20.30
C PHE A 143 -7.35 -3.54 -21.07
#